data_AF-A0A2R6HZR4-F1
#
_entry.id   AF-A0A2R6HZR4-F1
#
_cell.length_a   1.000
_cell.length_b   1.000
_cell.length_c   1.000
_cell.angle_alpha   90.00
_cell.angle_beta   90.00
_cell.angle_gamma   90.00
#
_symmetry.space_group_name_H-M   'P 1'
#
loop_
_entity.id
_entity.type
_entity.pdbx_description
1 polymer ?
#
loop_
_entity_poly.entity_id
_entity_poly.type
_entity_poly.pdbx_seq_one_letter_code
_entity_poly.pdbx_strand_id
1 'polypeptide(L)'
;MKGTRYADGSISYPGHPVGPDGSAPVDEVDLTEYTATVVTWTTSMSAPPGVREPNTLAIVEFDVDGEPVRALGQATTDEIEIGDEVRPVHVDELREPGAGIREPDSQEWDGYRFEPAE
;
A
#
# COMPACT_ATOMS: atom_id res chain seq x y z
N MET A 1 4.65 -7.06 1.40
CA MET A 1 4.69 -5.58 1.41
C MET A 1 5.68 -5.20 2.49
N LYS A 2 6.80 -4.55 2.16
CA LYS A 2 7.94 -4.46 3.09
C LYS A 2 8.12 -3.04 3.64
N GLY A 3 7.95 -2.89 4.95
CA GLY A 3 8.26 -1.67 5.69
C GLY A 3 9.71 -1.63 6.17
N THR A 4 10.22 -0.44 6.48
CA THR A 4 11.59 -0.25 6.97
C THR A 4 11.58 0.25 8.40
N ARG A 5 12.25 -0.47 9.29
CA ARG A 5 12.39 -0.11 10.71
C ARG A 5 13.68 0.68 10.94
N TYR A 6 13.61 1.65 11.85
CA TYR A 6 14.73 2.51 12.25
C TYR A 6 15.10 2.31 13.73
N ALA A 7 16.26 2.86 14.11
CA ALA A 7 16.82 2.66 15.45
C ALA A 7 15.98 3.30 16.57
N ASP A 8 15.21 4.35 16.24
CA ASP A 8 14.27 5.01 17.15
C ASP A 8 12.95 4.23 17.34
N GLY A 9 12.78 3.11 16.62
CA GLY A 9 11.58 2.28 16.66
C GLY A 9 10.55 2.63 15.60
N SER A 10 10.70 3.76 14.89
CA SER A 10 9.77 4.14 13.82
C SER A 10 9.83 3.16 12.65
N ILE A 11 8.72 3.06 11.92
CA ILE A 11 8.60 2.24 10.72
C ILE A 11 8.03 3.08 9.58
N SER A 12 8.69 3.06 8.42
CA SER A 12 8.22 3.75 7.21
C SER A 12 7.79 2.78 6.12
N TYR A 13 6.77 3.19 5.37
CA TYR A 13 6.38 2.58 4.11
C TYR A 13 5.95 3.68 3.12
N PRO A 14 6.57 3.78 1.93
CA PRO A 14 7.78 3.07 1.51
C PRO A 14 9.00 3.38 2.38
N GLY A 15 9.97 2.46 2.39
CA GLY A 15 11.23 2.64 3.11
C GLY A 15 12.05 3.83 2.60
N HIS A 16 12.72 4.52 3.50
CA HIS A 16 13.68 5.59 3.19
C HIS A 16 15.10 5.25 3.69
N PRO A 17 16.15 5.72 3.00
CA PRO A 17 17.54 5.47 3.41
C PRO A 17 17.94 6.20 4.71
N VAL A 18 17.13 7.16 5.14
CA VAL A 18 17.31 7.94 6.38
C VAL A 18 15.95 8.03 7.07
N GLY A 19 15.91 7.61 8.33
CA GLY A 19 14.72 7.63 9.16
C GLY A 19 14.35 9.01 9.70
N PRO A 20 13.20 9.13 10.38
CA PRO A 20 12.69 10.40 10.91
C PRO A 20 13.66 11.12 11.87
N ASP A 21 14.43 10.36 12.65
CA ASP A 21 15.45 10.87 13.58
C ASP A 21 16.84 11.04 12.94
N GLY A 22 16.99 10.72 11.66
CA GLY A 22 18.27 10.73 10.95
C GLY A 22 19.04 9.41 11.01
N SER A 23 18.50 8.36 11.63
CA SER A 23 19.14 7.05 11.69
C SER A 23 19.06 6.29 10.36
N ALA A 24 19.97 5.34 10.15
CA ALA A 24 19.90 4.41 9.04
C ALA A 24 18.88 3.29 9.32
N PRO A 25 18.32 2.64 8.28
CA PRO A 25 17.52 1.42 8.43
C PRO A 25 18.24 0.36 9.27
N VAL A 26 17.50 -0.27 10.18
CA VAL A 26 18.02 -1.36 11.03
C VAL A 26 17.37 -2.70 10.76
N ASP A 27 16.14 -2.71 10.21
CA ASP A 27 15.42 -3.95 9.91
C ASP A 27 14.36 -3.76 8.82
N GLU A 28 13.83 -4.88 8.31
CA GLU A 28 12.68 -4.94 7.42
C GLU A 28 11.48 -5.57 8.15
N VAL A 29 10.29 -5.01 7.95
CA VAL A 29 9.03 -5.53 8.51
C VAL A 29 8.14 -6.03 7.36
N ASP A 30 7.63 -7.26 7.45
CA ASP A 30 6.66 -7.75 6.48
C ASP A 30 5.23 -7.37 6.87
N LEU A 31 4.70 -6.33 6.23
CA LEU A 31 3.34 -5.84 6.48
C LEU A 31 2.27 -6.84 6.01
N THR A 32 2.61 -7.90 5.26
CA THR A 32 1.61 -8.94 4.89
C THR A 32 1.28 -9.89 6.03
N GLU A 33 2.04 -9.85 7.13
CA GLU A 33 1.74 -10.60 8.35
C GLU A 33 0.68 -9.90 9.22
N TYR A 34 0.24 -8.70 8.84
CA TYR A 34 -0.66 -7.84 9.60
C TYR A 34 -1.93 -7.51 8.79
N THR A 35 -3.03 -7.26 9.50
CA THR A 35 -4.19 -6.51 8.96
C THR A 35 -3.97 -5.01 9.16
N ALA A 36 -4.72 -4.21 8.41
CA ALA A 36 -4.73 -2.77 8.51
C ALA A 36 -6.16 -2.24 8.58
N THR A 37 -6.34 -1.10 9.22
CA THR A 37 -7.64 -0.42 9.31
C THR A 37 -7.74 0.66 8.23
N VAL A 38 -8.88 0.73 7.55
CA VAL A 38 -9.15 1.78 6.56
C VAL A 38 -9.33 3.12 7.27
N VAL A 39 -8.41 4.06 7.00
CA VAL A 39 -8.45 5.41 7.58
C VAL A 39 -9.34 6.33 6.74
N THR A 40 -9.26 6.21 5.42
CA THR A 40 -10.10 6.94 4.46
C THR A 40 -10.01 6.29 3.09
N TRP A 41 -11.00 6.56 2.23
CA TRP A 41 -11.05 5.99 0.89
C TRP A 41 -11.75 6.93 -0.10
N THR A 42 -11.56 6.68 -1.39
CA THR A 42 -12.27 7.35 -2.48
C THR A 42 -12.33 6.45 -3.71
N THR A 43 -13.30 6.67 -4.58
CA THR A 43 -13.41 5.97 -5.86
C THR A 43 -13.10 6.93 -7.02
N SER A 44 -12.07 6.61 -7.78
CA SER A 44 -11.77 7.29 -9.04
C SER A 44 -12.68 6.75 -10.14
N MET A 45 -13.60 7.59 -10.60
CA MET A 45 -14.58 7.24 -11.64
C MET A 45 -14.05 7.43 -13.07
N SER A 46 -12.83 7.92 -13.25
CA SER A 46 -12.23 8.20 -14.56
C SER A 46 -10.73 8.02 -14.44
N ALA A 47 -10.29 6.77 -14.42
CA ALA A 47 -8.90 6.42 -14.19
C ALA A 47 -8.09 6.60 -15.48
N PRO A 48 -6.78 6.94 -15.39
CA PRO A 48 -5.93 6.96 -16.58
C PRO A 48 -5.88 5.60 -17.29
N PRO A 49 -5.58 5.57 -18.60
CA PRO A 49 -5.42 4.32 -19.35
C PRO A 49 -4.49 3.31 -18.66
N GLY A 50 -4.91 2.04 -18.69
CA GLY A 50 -4.22 0.92 -18.04
C GLY A 50 -4.55 0.75 -16.56
N VAL A 51 -5.24 1.69 -15.93
CA VAL A 51 -5.75 1.54 -14.57
C VAL A 51 -7.21 1.08 -14.65
N ARG A 52 -7.63 0.18 -13.74
CA ARG A 52 -9.02 -0.29 -13.64
C ARG A 52 -9.96 0.91 -13.46
N GLU A 53 -11.16 0.87 -14.03
CA GLU A 53 -12.18 1.91 -13.85
C GLU A 53 -13.56 1.26 -13.62
N PRO A 54 -14.29 1.63 -12.54
CA PRO A 54 -13.87 2.51 -11.44
C PRO A 54 -12.70 1.92 -10.62
N ASN A 55 -11.95 2.79 -9.94
CA ASN A 55 -10.82 2.40 -9.08
C ASN A 55 -11.02 2.91 -7.65
N THR A 56 -11.40 2.01 -6.74
CA THR A 56 -11.47 2.33 -5.32
C THR A 56 -10.07 2.30 -4.70
N LEU A 57 -9.70 3.39 -4.04
CA LEU A 57 -8.41 3.62 -3.40
C LEU A 57 -8.63 3.84 -1.90
N ALA A 58 -7.79 3.24 -1.07
CA ALA A 58 -7.84 3.36 0.38
C ALA A 58 -6.48 3.74 0.95
N ILE A 59 -6.50 4.63 1.95
CA ILE A 59 -5.40 4.79 2.90
C ILE A 59 -5.70 3.90 4.09
N VAL A 60 -4.79 3.00 4.39
CA VAL A 60 -4.89 2.04 5.50
C VAL A 60 -3.80 2.31 6.52
N GLU A 61 -4.03 1.94 7.77
CA GLU A 61 -3.06 2.00 8.87
C GLU A 61 -2.87 0.61 9.47
N PHE A 62 -1.65 0.09 9.38
CA PHE A 62 -1.21 -1.08 10.10
C PHE A 62 -0.79 -0.68 11.51
N ASP A 63 -1.10 -1.52 12.48
CA ASP A 63 -0.49 -1.48 13.82
C ASP A 63 0.59 -2.55 13.88
N VAL A 64 1.86 -2.12 13.89
CA VAL A 64 3.01 -3.02 14.01
C VAL A 64 3.60 -2.86 15.40
N ASP A 65 3.18 -3.71 16.33
CA ASP A 65 3.62 -3.69 17.74
C ASP A 65 3.41 -2.32 18.43
N GLY A 66 2.32 -1.62 18.09
CA GLY A 66 1.98 -0.28 18.57
C GLY A 66 2.57 0.87 17.75
N GLU A 67 3.34 0.59 16.69
CA GLU A 67 3.84 1.60 15.75
C GLU A 67 2.92 1.70 14.52
N PRO A 68 2.34 2.87 14.22
CA PRO A 68 1.42 3.03 13.10
C PRO A 68 2.17 3.17 11.77
N VAL A 69 1.79 2.36 10.78
CA VAL A 69 2.35 2.44 9.42
C VAL A 69 1.22 2.63 8.42
N ARG A 70 1.26 3.72 7.64
CA ARG A 70 0.22 4.02 6.64
C ARG A 70 0.65 3.65 5.23
N ALA A 71 -0.30 3.13 4.46
CA ALA A 71 -0.12 2.82 3.05
C ALA A 71 -1.33 3.26 2.22
N LEU A 72 -1.07 3.68 0.97
CA LEU A 72 -2.10 3.91 -0.03
C LEU A 72 -2.10 2.74 -1.01
N GLY A 73 -3.28 2.21 -1.35
CA GLY A 73 -3.42 1.13 -2.32
C GLY A 73 -4.82 1.07 -2.92
N GLN A 74 -4.99 0.23 -3.95
CA GLN A 74 -6.30 -0.07 -4.51
C GLN A 74 -7.03 -1.08 -3.62
N ALA A 75 -8.33 -0.91 -3.39
CA ALA A 75 -9.16 -1.94 -2.80
C ALA A 75 -9.50 -3.01 -3.85
N THR A 76 -9.75 -4.25 -3.44
CA THR A 76 -10.22 -5.33 -4.34
C THR A 76 -11.73 -5.26 -4.60
N THR A 77 -12.46 -4.50 -3.79
CA THR A 77 -13.90 -4.26 -3.85
C THR A 77 -14.20 -2.75 -3.75
N ASP A 78 -15.43 -2.37 -4.13
CA ASP A 78 -15.98 -1.03 -3.89
C ASP A 78 -16.77 -0.94 -2.58
N GLU A 79 -16.97 -2.08 -1.90
CA GLU A 79 -17.63 -2.19 -0.60
C GLU A 79 -16.59 -2.05 0.52
N ILE A 80 -16.14 -0.82 0.77
CA ILE A 80 -15.18 -0.49 1.82
C ILE A 80 -15.63 0.76 2.58
N GLU A 81 -15.51 0.74 3.90
CA GLU A 81 -15.86 1.84 4.79
C GLU A 81 -14.67 2.24 5.67
N ILE A 82 -14.75 3.43 6.28
CA ILE A 82 -13.75 3.87 7.27
C ILE A 82 -13.90 2.99 8.52
N GLY A 83 -12.81 2.40 8.97
CA GLY A 83 -12.78 1.50 10.13
C GLY A 83 -12.79 0.02 9.76
N ASP A 84 -13.02 -0.34 8.50
CA ASP A 84 -12.93 -1.73 8.05
C ASP A 84 -11.52 -2.27 8.19
N GLU A 85 -11.40 -3.53 8.57
CA GLU A 85 -10.14 -4.26 8.52
C GLU A 85 -9.90 -4.80 7.11
N VAL A 86 -8.67 -4.66 6.63
CA VAL A 86 -8.22 -5.16 5.33
C VAL A 86 -6.87 -5.83 5.44
N ARG A 87 -6.54 -6.69 4.48
CA ARG A 87 -5.21 -7.28 4.35
C ARG A 87 -4.61 -7.01 2.97
N PRO A 88 -3.27 -6.85 2.88
CA PRO A 88 -2.60 -6.69 1.60
C PRO A 88 -2.59 -8.02 0.83
N VAL A 89 -3.01 -7.98 -0.43
CA VAL A 89 -2.93 -9.10 -1.37
C VAL A 89 -2.07 -8.72 -2.56
N HIS A 90 -1.11 -9.60 -2.88
CA HIS A 90 -0.23 -9.41 -4.03
C HIS A 90 -1.01 -9.60 -5.33
N VAL A 91 -0.69 -8.77 -6.34
CA VAL A 91 -1.18 -8.91 -7.71
C VAL A 91 -0.03 -8.69 -8.67
N ASP A 92 0.00 -9.46 -9.76
CA ASP A 92 1.06 -9.37 -10.77
C ASP A 92 1.02 -8.05 -11.56
N GLU A 93 -0.16 -7.42 -11.65
CA GLU A 93 -0.35 -6.18 -12.41
C GLU A 93 -1.36 -5.24 -11.72
N LEU A 94 -0.82 -4.17 -11.11
CA LEU A 94 -1.62 -3.06 -10.56
C LEU A 94 -2.26 -2.21 -11.67
N ARG A 95 -1.65 -2.20 -12.86
CA ARG A 95 -2.08 -1.51 -14.07
C ARG A 95 -1.45 -2.17 -15.29
N GLU A 96 -2.09 -2.08 -16.45
CA GLU A 96 -1.65 -2.71 -17.70
C GLU A 96 -0.36 -2.03 -18.24
N PRO A 97 0.74 -2.79 -18.44
CA PRO A 97 1.95 -2.28 -19.06
C PRO A 97 1.67 -1.78 -20.49
N GLY A 98 2.23 -0.62 -20.85
CA GLY A 98 2.12 -0.05 -22.21
C GLY A 98 0.79 0.65 -22.55
N ALA A 99 -0.25 0.54 -21.71
CA ALA A 99 -1.50 1.28 -21.91
C ALA A 99 -1.36 2.78 -21.53
N GLY A 100 -0.43 3.11 -20.62
CA GLY A 100 -0.15 4.48 -20.18
C GLY A 100 1.07 5.12 -20.85
N ILE A 101 1.50 6.28 -20.33
CA ILE A 101 2.66 7.04 -20.85
C ILE A 101 4.03 6.48 -20.43
N ARG A 102 4.07 5.49 -19.54
CA ARG A 102 5.32 4.92 -19.03
C ARG A 102 5.82 3.83 -19.98
N GLU A 103 7.14 3.80 -20.17
CA GLU A 103 7.82 2.76 -20.94
C GLU A 103 7.65 1.40 -20.20
N PRO A 104 7.21 0.31 -20.87
CA PRO A 104 6.86 -0.96 -20.21
C PRO A 104 7.97 -1.57 -19.35
N ASP A 105 9.22 -1.53 -19.79
CA ASP A 105 10.35 -2.17 -19.11
C ASP A 105 10.99 -1.26 -18.03
N SER A 106 10.46 -0.04 -17.84
CA SER A 106 11.02 0.94 -16.89
C SER A 106 10.77 0.63 -15.42
N GLN A 107 9.93 -0.36 -15.11
CA GLN A 107 9.58 -0.75 -13.74
C GLN A 107 8.90 -2.12 -13.69
N GLU A 108 8.81 -2.67 -12.49
CA GLU A 108 7.87 -3.72 -12.18
C GLU A 108 6.43 -3.16 -12.10
N TRP A 109 5.45 -4.00 -12.41
CA TRP A 109 4.03 -3.62 -12.45
C TRP A 109 3.19 -4.34 -11.39
N ASP A 110 3.80 -5.28 -10.69
CA ASP A 110 3.21 -5.99 -9.57
C ASP A 110 3.11 -5.08 -8.35
N GLY A 111 2.38 -5.54 -7.35
CA GLY A 111 2.28 -4.85 -6.08
C GLY A 111 1.14 -5.39 -5.24
N TYR A 112 0.57 -4.54 -4.40
CA TYR A 112 -0.45 -4.95 -3.44
C TYR A 112 -1.74 -4.16 -3.59
N ARG A 113 -2.86 -4.87 -3.42
CA ARG A 113 -4.20 -4.32 -3.21
C ARG A 113 -4.65 -4.66 -1.79
N PHE A 114 -5.73 -4.04 -1.34
CA PHE A 114 -6.33 -4.32 -0.04
C PHE A 114 -7.66 -5.03 -0.24
N GLU A 115 -7.82 -6.19 0.39
CA GLU A 115 -9.11 -6.88 0.45
C GLU A 115 -9.65 -6.86 1.88
N PRO A 116 -10.98 -6.83 2.08
CA PRO A 116 -11.58 -6.98 3.39
C PRO A 116 -11.03 -8.21 4.13
N ALA A 117 -10.58 -8.00 5.36
CA ALA A 117 -10.36 -9.07 6.32
C ALA A 117 -11.71 -9.46 6.93
N GLU A 118 -11.90 -10.74 7.26
CA GLU A 118 -13.19 -11.31 7.72
C GLU A 118 -13.85 -10.58 8.89
#